data_AF-A0AA35ISR9-F1
#
_entry.id   AF-A0AA35ISR9-F1
#
_cell.length_a   1.000
_cell.length_b   1.000
_cell.length_c   1.000
_cell.angle_alpha   90.00
_cell.angle_beta   90.00
_cell.angle_gamma   90.00
#
_symmetry.space_group_name_H-M   'P 1'
#
loop_
_entity.id
_entity.type
_entity.pdbx_description
1 polymer ?
#
loop_
_entity_poly.entity_id
_entity_poly.type
_entity_poly.pdbx_seq_one_letter_code
_entity_poly.pdbx_strand_id
1 'polypeptide(L)'
;MNDDGDRAQLKARLWVRVEERLQQVLSSQDVQYTPKFINSLLELAYLQLGEMGSDLQAFSRHSGREVVNESDLMLYLRKQPDLQAKIKQKE
;
A
#
# COMPACT_ATOMS: atom_id res chain seq x y z
N MET A 1 -18.60 8.04 -14.64
CA MET A 1 -17.18 7.93 -14.27
C MET A 1 -16.55 6.97 -15.26
N ASN A 2 -15.38 7.29 -15.82
CA ASN A 2 -14.70 6.38 -16.73
C ASN A 2 -13.74 5.54 -15.89
N ASP A 3 -14.27 4.51 -15.25
CA ASP A 3 -13.58 3.70 -14.24
C ASP A 3 -12.23 3.15 -14.75
N ASP A 4 -12.11 2.88 -16.05
CA ASP A 4 -10.86 2.44 -16.67
C ASP A 4 -9.80 3.55 -16.72
N GLY A 5 -10.21 4.80 -16.97
CA GLY A 5 -9.35 5.97 -16.96
C GLY A 5 -8.84 6.30 -15.55
N ASP A 6 -9.74 6.26 -14.56
CA ASP A 6 -9.40 6.52 -13.16
C ASP A 6 -8.44 5.43 -12.62
N ARG A 7 -8.70 4.17 -12.95
CA ARG A 7 -7.81 3.04 -12.60
C ARG A 7 -6.42 3.20 -13.21
N ALA A 8 -6.34 3.60 -14.48
CA ALA A 8 -5.07 3.83 -15.15
C ALA A 8 -4.27 4.97 -14.47
N GLN A 9 -4.95 6.06 -14.10
CA GLN A 9 -4.33 7.18 -13.41
C GLN A 9 -3.82 6.79 -12.01
N LEU A 10 -4.61 6.02 -11.24
CA LEU A 10 -4.19 5.51 -9.93
C LEU A 10 -2.93 4.65 -10.03
N LYS A 11 -2.91 3.72 -10.99
CA LYS A 11 -1.74 2.86 -11.24
C LYS A 11 -0.52 3.67 -11.69
N ALA A 12 -0.69 4.68 -12.55
CA ALA A 12 0.40 5.54 -12.99
C ALA A 12 1.04 6.30 -11.81
N ARG A 13 0.23 6.88 -10.92
CA ARG A 13 0.73 7.57 -9.71
C ARG A 13 1.40 6.61 -8.73
N LEU A 14 0.83 5.43 -8.55
CA LEU A 14 1.43 4.38 -7.71
C LEU A 14 2.78 3.93 -8.27
N TRP A 15 2.90 3.79 -9.60
CA TRP A 15 4.15 3.42 -10.27
C TRP A 15 5.26 4.40 -9.98
N VAL A 16 5.01 5.72 -10.11
CA VAL A 16 5.98 6.77 -9.77
C VAL A 16 6.45 6.61 -8.33
N ARG A 17 5.53 6.35 -7.41
CA ARG A 17 5.89 6.14 -6.00
C ARG A 17 6.74 4.88 -5.81
N VAL A 18 6.43 3.78 -6.50
CA VAL A 18 7.22 2.54 -6.45
C VAL A 18 8.63 2.79 -6.99
N GLU A 19 8.77 3.54 -8.08
CA GLU A 19 10.07 3.91 -8.65
C GLU A 19 10.91 4.72 -7.66
N GLU A 20 10.35 5.77 -7.06
CA GLU A 20 11.02 6.58 -6.03
C GLU A 20 11.49 5.71 -4.84
N ARG A 21 10.66 4.74 -4.41
CA ARG A 21 11.02 3.83 -3.32
C ARG A 21 12.18 2.92 -3.74
N LEU A 22 12.17 2.38 -4.96
CA LEU A 22 13.25 1.53 -5.48
C LEU A 22 14.56 2.31 -5.58
N GLN A 23 14.53 3.50 -6.17
CA GLN A 23 15.72 4.37 -6.26
C GLN A 23 16.28 4.69 -4.88
N GLN A 24 15.43 4.97 -3.88
CA GLN A 24 15.90 5.21 -2.52
C GLN A 24 16.55 3.97 -1.89
N VAL A 25 15.90 2.80 -2.01
CA VAL A 25 16.40 1.54 -1.41
C VAL A 25 17.70 1.08 -2.07
N LEU A 26 17.83 1.26 -3.39
CA LEU A 26 18.98 0.84 -4.18
C LEU A 26 20.06 1.92 -4.30
N SER A 27 19.87 3.12 -3.74
CA SER A 27 20.79 4.26 -3.88
C SER A 27 22.25 3.97 -3.49
N SER A 28 22.48 3.00 -2.60
CA SER A 28 23.80 2.58 -2.13
C SER A 28 24.29 1.25 -2.73
N GLN A 29 23.51 0.66 -3.64
CA GLN A 29 23.78 -0.63 -4.25
C GLN A 29 23.96 -0.45 -5.76
N ASP A 30 24.99 -1.07 -6.33
CA ASP A 30 25.15 -1.13 -7.79
C ASP A 30 24.27 -2.26 -8.36
N VAL A 31 22.95 -2.08 -8.27
CA VAL A 31 21.94 -3.06 -8.68
C VAL A 31 20.95 -2.40 -9.65
N GLN A 32 20.70 -3.08 -10.76
CA GLN A 32 19.73 -2.66 -11.77
C GLN A 32 18.45 -3.51 -11.66
N TYR A 33 17.30 -2.94 -12.00
CA TYR A 33 16.03 -3.66 -12.09
C TYR A 33 15.42 -3.56 -13.49
N THR A 34 14.67 -4.59 -13.89
CA THR A 34 14.05 -4.63 -15.22
C THR A 34 12.71 -3.88 -15.23
N PRO A 35 12.26 -3.40 -16.40
CA PRO A 35 10.90 -2.85 -16.54
C PRO A 35 9.80 -3.84 -16.11
N LYS A 36 10.02 -5.14 -16.36
CA LYS A 36 9.09 -6.19 -15.94
C LYS A 36 9.01 -6.29 -14.42
N PHE A 37 10.15 -6.19 -13.71
CA PHE A 37 10.19 -6.25 -12.26
C PHE A 37 9.37 -5.12 -11.62
N ILE A 38 9.61 -3.86 -12.02
CA ILE A 38 8.88 -2.72 -11.45
C ILE A 38 7.37 -2.80 -11.76
N ASN A 39 6.99 -3.26 -12.96
CA ASN A 39 5.58 -3.45 -13.30
C ASN A 39 4.92 -4.55 -12.46
N SER A 40 5.63 -5.66 -12.18
CA SER A 40 5.12 -6.69 -11.27
C SER A 40 4.99 -6.18 -9.83
N LEU A 41 5.93 -5.35 -9.36
CA LEU A 41 5.87 -4.74 -8.03
C LEU A 41 4.72 -3.73 -7.91
N LEU A 42 4.46 -2.94 -8.96
CA LEU A 42 3.27 -2.07 -9.06
C LEU A 42 1.99 -2.89 -8.87
N GLU A 43 1.80 -3.97 -9.64
CA GLU A 43 0.59 -4.78 -9.57
C GLU A 43 0.41 -5.43 -8.19
N LEU A 44 1.49 -5.95 -7.61
CA LEU A 44 1.48 -6.48 -6.25
C LEU A 44 1.04 -5.43 -5.22
N ALA A 45 1.62 -4.24 -5.27
CA ALA A 45 1.27 -3.15 -4.36
C ALA A 45 -0.18 -2.69 -4.55
N TYR A 46 -0.65 -2.60 -5.79
CA TYR A 46 -2.03 -2.23 -6.11
C TYR A 46 -3.03 -3.23 -5.52
N LEU A 47 -2.80 -4.53 -5.72
CA LEU A 47 -3.65 -5.58 -5.15
C LEU A 47 -3.61 -5.58 -3.62
N GLN A 48 -2.42 -5.46 -3.03
CA GLN A 48 -2.26 -5.45 -1.57
C GLN A 48 -3.01 -4.29 -0.90
N LEU A 49 -3.00 -3.10 -1.53
CA LEU A 49 -3.76 -1.95 -1.04
C LEU A 49 -5.27 -2.18 -1.12
N GLY A 50 -5.74 -2.86 -2.16
CA GLY A 50 -7.14 -3.27 -2.30
C GLY A 50 -7.58 -4.25 -1.21
N GLU A 51 -6.81 -5.31 -0.99
CA GLU A 51 -7.07 -6.30 0.08
C GLU A 51 -7.08 -5.64 1.46
N MET A 52 -6.09 -4.78 1.74
CA MET A 52 -6.03 -4.02 2.97
C MET A 52 -7.26 -3.12 3.15
N GLY A 53 -7.69 -2.41 2.10
CA GLY A 53 -8.89 -1.57 2.15
C GLY A 53 -10.16 -2.36 2.46
N SER A 54 -10.29 -3.55 1.87
CA SER A 54 -11.41 -4.48 2.11
C SER A 54 -11.48 -4.91 3.59
N ASP A 55 -10.34 -5.33 4.15
CA ASP A 55 -10.25 -5.73 5.55
C ASP A 55 -10.54 -4.56 6.51
N LEU A 56 -9.98 -3.37 6.24
CA LEU A 56 -10.21 -2.19 7.07
C LEU A 56 -11.68 -1.78 7.08
N GLN A 57 -12.35 -1.84 5.93
CA GLN A 57 -13.79 -1.59 5.82
C GLN A 57 -14.61 -2.62 6.60
N ALA A 58 -14.21 -3.89 6.57
CA ALA A 58 -14.87 -4.94 7.35
C ALA A 58 -14.71 -4.72 8.86
N PHE A 59 -13.53 -4.30 9.33
CA PHE A 59 -13.28 -4.00 10.75
C PHE A 59 -14.07 -2.79 11.25
N SER A 60 -14.17 -1.72 10.44
CA SER A 60 -14.96 -0.55 10.83
C SER A 60 -16.44 -0.93 10.97
N ARG A 61 -16.98 -1.68 10.00
CA ARG A 61 -18.38 -2.16 10.00
C ARG A 61 -18.66 -3.11 11.16
N HIS A 62 -17.73 -4.02 11.48
CA HIS A 62 -17.85 -4.91 12.64
C HIS A 62 -17.99 -4.13 13.96
N SER A 63 -17.41 -2.93 14.01
CA SER A 63 -17.50 -2.02 15.16
C SER A 63 -18.67 -1.02 15.07
N GLY A 64 -19.60 -1.20 14.13
CA GLY A 64 -20.74 -0.28 13.92
C GLY A 64 -20.35 1.08 13.32
N ARG A 65 -19.15 1.21 12.73
CA ARG A 65 -18.63 2.46 12.13
C ARG A 65 -18.60 2.39 10.61
N GLU A 66 -18.93 3.52 9.97
CA GLU A 66 -18.79 3.71 8.52
C GLU A 66 -17.45 4.34 8.12
N VAL A 67 -16.69 4.84 9.10
CA VAL A 67 -15.39 5.50 8.90
C VAL A 67 -14.29 4.65 9.54
N VAL A 68 -13.27 4.32 8.73
CA VAL A 68 -12.05 3.63 9.15
C VAL A 68 -11.23 4.53 10.06
N ASN A 69 -10.67 3.99 11.14
CA ASN A 69 -9.78 4.71 12.05
C ASN A 69 -8.52 3.92 12.40
N GLU A 70 -7.67 4.46 13.28
CA GLU A 70 -6.42 3.84 13.69
C GLU A 70 -6.61 2.44 14.28
N SER A 71 -7.69 2.19 15.02
CA SER A 71 -7.94 0.88 15.64
C SER A 71 -8.13 -0.23 14.60
N ASP A 72 -8.72 0.08 13.43
CA ASP A 72 -8.87 -0.87 12.32
C ASP A 72 -7.49 -1.22 11.73
N LEU A 73 -6.64 -0.21 11.55
CA LEU A 73 -5.27 -0.39 11.08
C LEU A 73 -4.44 -1.23 12.06
N MET A 74 -4.58 -0.97 13.36
CA MET A 74 -3.92 -1.77 14.38
C MET A 74 -4.44 -3.21 14.39
N LEU A 75 -5.74 -3.43 14.21
CA LEU A 75 -6.32 -4.77 14.13
C LEU A 75 -5.83 -5.54 12.89
N TYR A 76 -5.70 -4.86 11.75
CA TYR A 76 -5.11 -5.42 10.52
C TYR A 76 -3.67 -5.89 10.77
N LEU A 77 -2.87 -5.06 11.46
CA LEU A 77 -1.46 -5.31 11.74
C LEU A 77 -1.20 -6.17 12.99
N ARG A 78 -2.22 -6.77 13.61
CA ARG A 78 -2.09 -7.47 14.91
C ARG A 78 -1.07 -8.60 14.95
N LYS A 79 -0.73 -9.18 13.79
CA LYS A 79 0.29 -10.25 13.65
C LYS A 79 1.66 -9.71 13.24
N GLN A 80 1.82 -8.40 13.11
CA GLN A 80 3.01 -7.72 12.62
C GLN A 80 3.40 -6.59 13.58
N PRO A 81 3.86 -6.91 14.81
CA PRO A 81 4.14 -5.91 15.85
C PRO A 81 5.20 -4.88 15.42
N ASP A 82 6.20 -5.29 14.64
CA ASP A 82 7.22 -4.38 14.11
C ASP A 82 6.64 -3.33 13.15
N LEU A 83 5.64 -3.71 12.35
CA LEU A 83 4.94 -2.77 11.46
C LEU A 83 4.06 -1.82 12.26
N GLN A 84 3.36 -2.30 13.30
CA GLN A 84 2.61 -1.42 14.20
C GLN A 84 3.53 -0.37 14.84
N ALA A 85 4.69 -0.80 15.36
CA ALA A 85 5.66 0.10 15.98
C ALA A 85 6.17 1.15 15.00
N LYS A 86 6.57 0.74 13.78
CA LYS A 86 7.06 1.67 12.74
C LYS A 86 6.00 2.68 12.29
N ILE A 87 4.74 2.29 12.22
CA ILE A 87 3.65 3.19 11.83
C ILE A 87 3.35 4.19 12.94
N LYS A 88 3.35 3.76 14.20
CA LYS A 88 3.13 4.66 15.35
C LYS A 88 4.27 5.65 15.59
N GLN A 89 5.50 5.31 15.20
CA GLN A 89 6.67 6.20 15.35
C GLN A 89 6.69 7.38 14.37
N LYS A 90 5.77 7.45 13.42
CA LYS A 90 5.82 8.40 12.29
C LYS A 90 5.04 9.71 12.51
N GLU A 91 4.86 10.14 13.76
CA GLU A 91 4.39 11.49 14.12
C GLU A 91 5.55 12.47 14.33
#